data_AF-A0A7J8PM32-F1
#
_entry.id   AF-A0A7J8PM32-F1
#
_cell.length_a   1.000
_cell.length_b   1.000
_cell.length_c   1.000
_cell.angle_alpha   90.00
_cell.angle_beta   90.00
_cell.angle_gamma   90.00
#
_symmetry.space_group_name_H-M   'P 1'
#
loop_
_entity.id
_entity.type
_entity.pdbx_description
1 polymer ?
#
loop_
_entity_poly.entity_id
_entity_poly.type
_entity_poly.pdbx_seq_one_letter_code
_entity_poly.pdbx_strand_id
1 'polypeptide(L)'
;MERRLGKLEDAFSLYEQAIAIEKGKEHSQTLPMMYAQYSRFSYLVSGNAEKAREILIGALDQVQLSKPFLEAIIYFETILPPPKQIGYLESSVDKFIAPNSDGSAADREDVSSIFL
;
A
#
# COMPACT_ATOMS: atom_id res chain seq x y z
N MET A 1 -18.30 1.76 7.83
CA MET A 1 -19.32 1.76 8.91
C MET A 1 -19.49 0.36 9.50
N GLU A 2 -19.53 -0.71 8.68
CA GLU A 2 -19.68 -2.12 9.12
C GLU A 2 -18.88 -2.52 10.36
N ARG A 3 -17.59 -2.14 10.48
CA ARG A 3 -16.84 -2.44 11.70
C ARG A 3 -17.38 -1.83 12.97
N ARG A 4 -17.83 -0.57 12.91
CA ARG A 4 -18.44 0.09 14.07
C ARG A 4 -19.76 -0.57 14.47
N LEU A 5 -20.34 -1.37 13.56
CA LEU A 5 -21.53 -2.18 13.77
C LEU A 5 -21.20 -3.65 14.15
N GLY A 6 -19.93 -3.96 14.43
CA GLY A 6 -19.50 -5.30 14.84
C GLY A 6 -19.28 -6.29 13.69
N LYS A 7 -19.44 -5.87 12.43
CA LYS A 7 -19.34 -6.74 11.26
C LYS A 7 -17.95 -6.64 10.63
N LEU A 8 -17.05 -7.54 11.02
CA LEU A 8 -15.66 -7.53 10.56
C LEU A 8 -15.54 -8.08 9.14
N GLU A 9 -16.24 -9.18 8.88
CA GLU A 9 -16.25 -9.92 7.64
C GLU A 9 -16.88 -9.10 6.51
N ASP A 10 -17.97 -8.37 6.80
CA ASP A 10 -18.60 -7.46 5.84
C ASP A 10 -17.65 -6.31 5.47
N ALA A 11 -16.86 -5.81 6.42
CA ALA A 11 -15.88 -4.76 6.14
C ALA A 11 -14.73 -5.27 5.26
N PHE A 12 -14.25 -6.50 5.48
CA PHE A 12 -13.29 -7.16 4.59
C PHE A 12 -13.85 -7.29 3.17
N SER A 13 -15.08 -7.81 3.06
CA SER A 13 -15.75 -8.02 1.79
C SER A 13 -15.94 -6.71 1.00
N LEU A 14 -16.22 -5.60 1.69
CA LEU A 14 -16.32 -4.28 1.05
C LEU A 14 -15.00 -3.79 0.46
N TYR A 15 -13.87 -3.99 1.16
CA TYR A 15 -12.56 -3.64 0.61
C TYR A 15 -12.24 -4.49 -0.62
N GLU A 16 -12.48 -5.80 -0.56
CA GLU A 16 -12.20 -6.72 -1.66
C GLU A 16 -13.05 -6.41 -2.89
N GLN A 17 -14.33 -6.10 -2.70
CA GLN A 17 -15.23 -5.69 -3.79
C GLN A 17 -14.80 -4.35 -4.39
N ALA A 18 -14.48 -3.34 -3.56
CA ALA A 18 -14.03 -2.04 -4.05
C ALA A 18 -12.73 -2.16 -4.86
N ILE A 19 -11.78 -2.95 -4.38
CA ILE A 19 -10.53 -3.25 -5.08
C ILE A 19 -10.82 -3.98 -6.41
N ALA A 20 -11.70 -4.97 -6.42
CA ALA A 20 -12.06 -5.70 -7.64
C ALA A 20 -12.68 -4.79 -8.71
N ILE A 21 -13.57 -3.87 -8.31
CA ILE A 21 -14.15 -2.86 -9.21
C ILE A 21 -13.04 -1.96 -9.77
N GLU A 22 -12.14 -1.51 -8.91
CA GLU A 22 -11.11 -0.56 -9.29
C GLU A 22 -10.03 -1.17 -10.20
N LYS A 23 -9.71 -2.45 -9.99
CA LYS A 23 -8.87 -3.26 -10.90
C LYS A 23 -9.44 -3.40 -12.30
N GLY A 24 -10.77 -3.39 -12.43
CA GLY A 24 -11.44 -3.47 -13.72
C GLY A 24 -11.32 -2.21 -14.57
N LYS A 25 -10.77 -1.11 -14.02
CA LYS A 25 -10.57 0.15 -14.72
C LYS A 25 -9.16 0.23 -15.29
N GLU A 26 -9.05 0.73 -16.52
CA GLU A 26 -7.75 1.08 -17.09
C GLU A 26 -7.12 2.24 -16.30
N HIS A 27 -5.88 2.07 -15.84
CA HIS A 27 -5.07 3.10 -15.17
C HIS A 27 -5.73 3.77 -13.96
N SER A 28 -6.31 2.97 -13.04
CA SER A 28 -6.84 3.56 -11.81
C SER A 28 -5.75 4.22 -10.96
N GLN A 29 -5.90 5.53 -10.75
CA GLN A 29 -5.09 6.31 -9.82
C GLN A 29 -5.46 6.08 -8.34
N THR A 30 -6.62 5.47 -8.07
CA THR A 30 -7.11 5.26 -6.69
C THR A 30 -6.78 3.88 -6.14
N LEU A 31 -6.50 2.91 -7.02
CA LEU A 31 -6.18 1.54 -6.66
C LEU A 31 -5.00 1.40 -5.66
N PRO A 32 -3.86 2.12 -5.81
CA PRO A 32 -2.79 2.07 -4.80
C PRO A 32 -3.29 2.48 -3.40
N MET A 33 -4.11 3.53 -3.32
CA MET A 33 -4.66 4.01 -2.05
C MET A 33 -5.64 3.00 -1.43
N MET A 34 -6.45 2.32 -2.24
CA MET A 34 -7.35 1.26 -1.76
C MET A 34 -6.59 0.11 -1.11
N TYR A 35 -5.45 -0.28 -1.69
CA TYR A 35 -4.58 -1.29 -1.10
C TYR A 35 -3.91 -0.83 0.20
N ALA A 36 -3.39 0.40 0.24
CA ALA A 36 -2.83 0.96 1.47
C ALA A 36 -3.87 0.99 2.61
N GLN A 37 -5.10 1.40 2.32
CA GLN A 37 -6.19 1.42 3.29
C GLN A 37 -6.60 0.01 3.72
N TYR A 38 -6.66 -0.94 2.79
CA TYR A 38 -7.02 -2.32 3.10
C TYR A 38 -5.96 -3.02 3.97
N SER A 39 -4.68 -2.78 3.67
CA SER A 39 -3.57 -3.24 4.50
C SER A 39 -3.64 -2.65 5.91
N ARG A 40 -3.78 -1.32 6.01
CA ARG A 40 -3.90 -0.62 7.30
C ARG A 40 -5.09 -1.15 8.12
N PHE A 41 -6.22 -1.41 7.47
CA PHE A 41 -7.38 -2.02 8.11
C PHE A 41 -7.05 -3.42 8.66
N SER A 42 -6.43 -4.28 7.83
CA SER A 42 -6.04 -5.62 8.24
C SER A 42 -5.10 -5.60 9.45
N TYR A 43 -4.15 -4.68 9.49
CA TYR A 43 -3.25 -4.53 10.63
C TYR A 43 -3.94 -3.93 11.87
N LEU A 44 -4.45 -2.70 11.77
CA LEU A 44 -4.94 -1.97 12.94
C LEU A 44 -6.24 -2.53 13.52
N VAL A 45 -7.09 -3.13 12.69
CA VAL A 45 -8.43 -3.55 13.09
C VAL A 45 -8.52 -5.04 13.36
N SER A 46 -7.82 -5.88 12.59
CA SER A 46 -7.78 -7.34 12.83
C SER A 46 -6.52 -7.83 13.51
N GLY A 47 -5.52 -6.97 13.75
CA GLY A 47 -4.25 -7.35 14.34
C GLY A 47 -3.38 -8.23 13.43
N ASN A 48 -3.74 -8.36 12.15
CA ASN A 48 -3.10 -9.29 11.23
C ASN A 48 -2.03 -8.58 10.39
N ALA A 49 -0.80 -8.55 10.93
CA ALA A 49 0.36 -7.96 10.27
C ALA A 49 0.79 -8.72 9.02
N GLU A 50 0.65 -10.05 9.00
CA GLU A 50 1.00 -10.90 7.86
C GLU A 50 0.10 -10.61 6.67
N LYS A 51 -1.23 -10.66 6.85
CA LYS A 51 -2.20 -10.31 5.81
C LYS A 51 -2.00 -8.87 5.31
N ALA A 52 -1.77 -7.93 6.22
CA ALA A 52 -1.53 -6.54 5.85
C ALA A 52 -0.28 -6.38 4.96
N ARG A 53 0.77 -7.17 5.22
CA ARG A 53 1.98 -7.21 4.40
C ARG A 53 1.73 -7.83 3.03
N GLU A 54 1.05 -8.97 2.98
CA GLU A 54 0.67 -9.63 1.72
C GLU A 54 -0.12 -8.70 0.80
N ILE A 55 -1.05 -7.93 1.37
CA ILE A 55 -1.84 -6.94 0.63
C ILE A 55 -0.94 -5.88 -0.03
N LEU A 56 0.03 -5.32 0.70
CA LEU A 56 0.91 -4.28 0.18
C LEU A 56 1.88 -4.82 -0.87
N ILE A 57 2.53 -5.96 -0.58
CA ILE A 57 3.50 -6.57 -1.50
C ILE A 57 2.80 -7.04 -2.76
N GLY A 58 1.66 -7.74 -2.64
CA GLY A 58 0.90 -8.19 -3.80
C GLY A 58 0.36 -7.06 -4.66
N ALA A 59 0.21 -5.86 -4.11
CA ALA A 59 -0.23 -4.68 -4.83
C ALA A 59 0.88 -3.98 -5.63
N LEU A 60 2.17 -4.11 -5.24
CA LEU A 60 3.29 -3.46 -5.92
C LEU A 60 3.39 -3.80 -7.41
N ASP A 61 3.06 -5.05 -7.78
CA ASP A 61 3.09 -5.50 -9.18
C ASP A 61 1.81 -5.16 -9.96
N GLN A 62 0.77 -4.66 -9.27
CA GLN A 62 -0.56 -4.45 -9.85
C GLN A 62 -0.93 -2.99 -10.02
N VAL A 63 -0.17 -2.06 -9.42
CA VAL A 63 -0.53 -0.65 -9.36
C VAL A 63 0.60 0.24 -9.83
N GLN A 64 0.24 1.41 -10.36
CA GLN A 64 1.21 2.47 -10.59
C GLN A 64 1.73 2.99 -9.25
N LEU A 65 3.04 3.07 -9.11
CA LEU A 65 3.67 3.60 -7.91
C LEU A 65 3.29 5.07 -7.75
N SER A 66 2.91 5.44 -6.53
CA SER A 66 2.62 6.82 -6.16
C SER A 66 3.25 7.08 -4.79
N LYS A 67 3.62 8.34 -4.53
CA LYS A 67 4.19 8.73 -3.24
C LYS A 67 3.34 8.28 -2.04
N PRO A 68 2.02 8.51 -2.00
CA PRO A 68 1.20 8.09 -0.84
C PRO A 68 1.20 6.57 -0.64
N PHE A 69 1.34 5.79 -1.72
CA PHE A 69 1.40 4.34 -1.63
C PHE A 69 2.75 3.86 -1.08
N LEU A 70 3.85 4.41 -1.57
CA LEU A 70 5.20 4.10 -1.07
C LEU A 70 5.38 4.53 0.39
N GLU A 71 4.90 5.73 0.75
CA GLU A 71 4.84 6.19 2.14
C GLU A 71 4.14 5.18 3.04
N ALA A 72 2.97 4.68 2.61
CA ALA A 72 2.23 3.69 3.39
C ALA A 72 3.04 2.40 3.63
N ILE A 73 3.79 1.93 2.63
CA ILE A 73 4.63 0.74 2.76
C ILE A 73 5.84 1.01 3.67
N ILE A 74 6.53 2.14 3.48
CA ILE A 74 7.68 2.55 4.29
C ILE A 74 7.29 2.67 5.75
N TYR A 75 6.19 3.37 6.05
CA TYR A 75 5.69 3.49 7.42
C TYR A 75 5.28 2.14 8.00
N PHE A 76 4.67 1.27 7.20
CA PHE A 76 4.27 -0.05 7.64
C PHE A 76 5.47 -0.94 8.00
N GLU A 77 6.51 -1.00 7.17
CA GLU A 77 7.75 -1.73 7.45
C GLU A 77 8.56 -1.08 8.60
N THR A 78 8.33 0.20 8.89
CA THR A 78 8.96 0.88 10.03
C THR A 78 8.40 0.40 11.37
N ILE A 79 7.07 0.21 11.46
CA ILE A 79 6.39 -0.15 12.71
C ILE A 79 6.36 -1.65 13.00
N LEU A 80 6.52 -2.51 11.97
CA LEU A 80 6.46 -3.95 12.16
C LEU A 80 7.79 -4.54 12.70
N PRO A 81 7.71 -5.60 13.53
CA PRO A 81 8.89 -6.34 13.93
C PRO A 81 9.51 -7.09 12.73
N PRO A 82 10.79 -7.49 12.83
CA PRO A 82 11.45 -8.31 11.83
C PRO A 82 10.73 -9.66 11.56
N PRO A 83 10.93 -10.27 10.37
CA PRO A 83 11.79 -9.80 9.28
C PRO A 83 11.15 -8.64 8.51
N LYS A 84 11.96 -7.70 8.03
CA LYS A 84 11.51 -6.60 7.17
C LYS A 84 11.72 -6.96 5.70
N GLN A 85 10.85 -6.51 4.80
CA GLN A 85 10.95 -6.78 3.36
C GLN A 85 11.72 -5.66 2.64
N ILE A 86 12.89 -5.30 3.20
CA ILE A 86 13.66 -4.11 2.78
C ILE A 86 14.09 -4.20 1.31
N GLY A 87 14.56 -5.36 0.84
CA GLY A 87 15.04 -5.48 -0.54
C GLY A 87 13.95 -5.26 -1.61
N TYR A 88 12.71 -5.68 -1.32
CA TYR A 88 11.58 -5.38 -2.21
C TYR A 88 11.22 -3.91 -2.19
N LEU A 89 11.23 -3.30 -1.00
CA LEU A 89 10.94 -1.88 -0.83
C LEU A 89 12.00 -1.00 -1.52
N GLU A 90 13.27 -1.33 -1.38
CA GLU A 90 14.39 -0.68 -2.06
C GLU A 90 14.19 -0.70 -3.58
N SER A 91 13.88 -1.86 -4.15
CA SER A 91 13.58 -1.97 -5.58
C SER A 91 12.41 -1.10 -6.04
N SER A 92 11.36 -0.98 -5.22
CA SER A 92 10.21 -0.14 -5.53
C SER A 92 10.52 1.36 -5.40
N VAL A 93 11.31 1.75 -4.40
CA VAL A 93 11.77 3.13 -4.22
C VAL A 93 12.67 3.54 -5.38
N ASP A 94 13.65 2.70 -5.75
CA ASP A 94 14.55 2.94 -6.88
C ASP A 94 13.79 3.19 -8.19
N LYS A 95 12.76 2.35 -8.46
CA LYS A 95 11.88 2.52 -9.62
C LYS A 95 11.13 3.85 -9.59
N PHE A 96 10.70 4.30 -8.42
CA PHE A 96 9.94 5.55 -8.27
C PHE A 96 10.82 6.80 -8.32
N ILE A 97 12.06 6.75 -7.84
CA ILE A 97 12.97 7.91 -7.87
C ILE A 97 13.70 8.07 -9.22
N ALA A 98 13.62 7.07 -10.08
CA ALA A 98 14.22 7.10 -11.42
C ALA A 98 13.78 8.35 -12.22
N PRO A 99 14.66 8.95 -13.03
CA PRO A 99 14.38 10.20 -13.75
C PRO A 99 13.16 10.17 -14.68
N ASN A 100 12.74 8.97 -15.09
CA ASN A 100 11.66 8.69 -16.03
C ASN A 100 10.39 8.18 -15.35
N SER A 101 10.29 8.22 -14.02
CA SER A 101 9.09 7.84 -13.30
C SER A 101 8.01 8.94 -13.37
N ASP A 102 6.77 8.58 -13.07
CA ASP A 102 5.63 9.49 -13.08
C ASP A 102 5.59 10.48 -11.88
N GLY A 103 6.60 10.45 -11.00
CA GLY A 103 6.68 11.28 -9.79
C GLY A 103 7.34 12.64 -10.03
N SER A 104 6.82 13.69 -9.38
CA SER A 104 7.48 15.01 -9.39
C SER A 104 8.87 14.93 -8.75
N ALA A 105 9.77 15.86 -9.09
CA ALA A 105 11.11 15.89 -8.47
C ALA A 105 11.03 16.02 -6.94
N ALA A 106 10.05 16.79 -6.44
CA ALA A 106 9.79 16.92 -5.01
C ALA A 106 9.30 15.60 -4.39
N ASP A 107 8.37 14.91 -5.05
CA ASP A 107 7.87 13.62 -4.53
C ASP A 107 8.96 12.55 -4.49
N ARG A 108 9.85 12.55 -5.48
CA ARG A 108 11.00 11.63 -5.53
C ARG A 108 11.98 11.90 -4.39
N GLU A 109 12.30 13.16 -4.14
CA GLU A 109 13.17 13.56 -3.03
C GLU A 109 12.54 13.21 -1.67
N ASP A 110 11.24 13.48 -1.51
CA ASP A 110 10.52 13.16 -0.27
C ASP A 110 10.52 11.65 0.00
N VAL A 111 10.18 10.83 -1.01
CA VAL A 111 10.17 9.36 -0.88
C VAL A 111 11.57 8.81 -0.59
N SER A 112 12.59 9.35 -1.25
CA SER A 112 13.99 9.00 -0.96
C SER A 112 14.36 9.32 0.49
N SER A 113 13.99 10.51 0.96
CA SER A 113 14.32 11.00 2.30
C SER A 113 13.67 10.22 3.43
N ILE A 114 12.44 9.70 3.24
CA ILE A 114 11.76 8.89 4.27
C ILE A 114 12.20 7.43 4.27
N PHE A 115 12.79 6.94 3.18
CA PHE A 115 13.25 5.56 3.06
C PHE A 115 14.61 5.34 3.72
N LEU A 116 15.48 6.36 3.67
CA LEU A 116 16.82 6.40 4.28
C LEU A 116 16.76 6.69 5.79
#